data_AF-A0A920VAL6-F1
#
_entry.id   AF-A0A920VAL6-F1
#
_cell.length_a   1.000
_cell.length_b   1.000
_cell.length_c   1.000
_cell.angle_alpha   90.00
_cell.angle_beta   90.00
_cell.angle_gamma   90.00
#
_symmetry.space_group_name_H-M   'P 1'
#
loop_
_entity.id
_entity.type
_entity.pdbx_description
1 polymer ?
#
loop_
_entity_poly.entity_id
_entity_poly.type
_entity_poly.pdbx_seq_one_letter_code
_entity_poly.pdbx_strand_id
1 'polypeptide(L)'
;MNEISQDILCFKGLINQGLDAAMPAHVVYPQVDDKPSGFSSKWIKEILQTQLGFGGVVISDDLSMQGAHFIKNIVERVQVSLESGCDMALICNHPELVTEVIDFDWPDSEKLQLMKGIKPQNLDKIVLNHHIENIQTLL
;
A
#
# COMPACT_ATOMS: atom_id res chain seq x y z
N MET A 1 0.09 0.88 23.50
CA MET A 1 -0.74 -0.13 22.82
C MET A 1 -2.15 0.37 22.52
N ASN A 2 -2.85 1.06 23.43
CA ASN A 2 -4.24 1.51 23.18
C ASN A 2 -4.44 2.45 21.98
N GLU A 3 -3.53 3.38 21.71
CA GLU A 3 -3.67 4.32 20.59
C GLU A 3 -3.59 3.58 19.25
N ILE A 4 -2.47 2.90 18.95
CA ILE A 4 -2.29 2.09 17.74
C ILE A 4 -3.46 1.12 17.50
N SER A 5 -3.97 0.49 18.56
CA SER A 5 -5.12 -0.41 18.45
C SER A 5 -6.37 0.30 17.94
N GLN A 6 -6.58 1.56 18.32
CA GLN A 6 -7.71 2.37 17.88
C GLN A 6 -7.58 2.79 16.41
N ASP A 7 -6.38 3.23 15.99
CA ASP A 7 -6.08 3.60 14.59
C ASP A 7 -6.30 2.42 13.62
N ILE A 8 -5.97 1.18 14.04
CA ILE A 8 -6.13 -0.02 13.21
C ILE A 8 -7.60 -0.40 12.97
N LEU A 9 -8.53 0.01 13.84
CA LEU A 9 -9.93 -0.42 13.75
C LEU A 9 -10.62 0.02 12.46
N CYS A 10 -10.28 1.21 11.93
CA CYS A 10 -10.86 1.67 10.67
C CYS A 10 -10.47 0.75 9.50
N PHE A 11 -9.21 0.31 9.45
CA PHE A 11 -8.73 -0.63 8.44
C PHE A 11 -9.44 -1.98 8.56
N LYS A 12 -9.60 -2.51 9.78
CA LYS A 12 -10.34 -3.78 9.99
C LYS A 12 -11.79 -3.70 9.45
N GLY A 13 -12.46 -2.58 9.67
CA GLY A 13 -13.81 -2.35 9.15
C GLY A 13 -13.87 -2.31 7.63
N LEU A 14 -12.90 -1.68 6.98
CA LEU A 14 -12.81 -1.58 5.52
C LEU A 14 -12.39 -2.90 4.87
N ILE A 15 -11.47 -3.63 5.48
CA ILE A 15 -11.04 -4.96 5.01
C ILE A 15 -12.25 -5.90 4.91
N ASN A 16 -13.11 -5.91 5.95
CA ASN A 16 -14.34 -6.71 5.94
C ASN A 16 -15.36 -6.29 4.88
N GLN A 17 -15.25 -5.08 4.33
CA GLN A 17 -16.10 -4.57 3.26
C GLN A 17 -15.48 -4.76 1.86
N GLY A 18 -14.31 -5.39 1.76
CA GLY A 18 -13.64 -5.65 0.50
C GLY A 18 -12.71 -4.52 0.03
N LEU A 19 -11.93 -3.95 0.95
CA LEU A 19 -10.87 -3.01 0.58
C LEU A 19 -9.89 -3.65 -0.43
N ASP A 20 -9.75 -3.06 -1.62
CA ASP A 20 -8.94 -3.61 -2.71
C ASP A 20 -7.43 -3.40 -2.52
N ALA A 21 -7.05 -2.27 -1.95
CA ALA A 21 -5.65 -1.90 -1.76
C ALA A 21 -5.42 -1.15 -0.44
N ALA A 22 -4.22 -1.31 0.12
CA ALA A 22 -3.78 -0.61 1.33
C ALA A 22 -2.36 -0.05 1.12
N MET A 23 -2.09 1.11 1.71
CA MET A 23 -0.80 1.78 1.65
C MET A 23 -0.24 1.96 3.07
N PRO A 24 0.83 1.25 3.46
CA PRO A 24 1.46 1.44 4.75
C PRO A 24 2.24 2.76 4.77
N ALA A 25 2.16 3.50 5.88
CA ALA A 25 2.80 4.79 6.02
C ALA A 25 4.32 4.67 6.29
N HIS A 26 5.09 5.69 5.92
CA HIS A 26 6.49 5.85 6.33
C HIS A 26 6.63 6.34 7.79
N VAL A 27 5.99 5.63 8.71
CA VAL A 27 6.00 5.91 10.16
C VAL A 27 6.56 4.72 10.92
N VAL A 28 7.49 5.00 11.85
CA VAL A 28 8.02 4.01 12.79
C VAL A 28 7.12 3.94 14.01
N TYR A 29 6.73 2.73 14.39
CA TYR A 29 5.95 2.45 15.60
C TYR A 29 6.78 1.57 16.53
N PRO A 30 7.63 2.14 17.41
CA PRO A 30 8.64 1.39 18.18
C PRO A 30 8.08 0.32 19.10
N GLN A 31 6.78 0.37 19.42
CA GLN A 31 6.09 -0.66 20.20
C GLN A 31 5.85 -1.95 19.40
N VAL A 32 5.95 -1.89 18.07
CA VAL A 32 5.71 -3.00 17.16
C VAL A 32 6.99 -3.37 16.42
N ASP A 33 7.65 -2.41 15.77
CA ASP A 33 8.87 -2.63 14.99
C ASP A 33 9.73 -1.35 14.96
N ASP A 34 11.04 -1.51 14.75
CA ASP A 34 11.99 -0.39 14.65
C ASP A 34 12.09 0.20 13.22
N LYS A 35 11.46 -0.47 12.25
CA LYS A 35 11.34 -0.02 10.85
C LYS A 35 10.03 0.72 10.60
N PRO A 36 9.98 1.60 9.58
CA PRO A 36 8.72 2.17 9.13
C PRO A 36 7.78 1.07 8.62
N SER A 37 6.47 1.29 8.74
CA SER A 37 5.49 0.22 8.47
C SER A 37 5.57 -0.37 7.05
N GLY A 38 5.93 0.43 6.03
CA GLY A 38 6.14 -0.01 4.65
C GLY A 38 7.39 -0.86 4.39
N PHE A 39 8.25 -1.03 5.40
CA PHE A 39 9.49 -1.82 5.35
C PHE A 39 9.55 -2.86 6.47
N SER A 40 8.40 -3.20 7.05
CA SER A 40 8.27 -4.13 8.17
C SER A 40 7.42 -5.33 7.78
N SER A 41 8.04 -6.51 7.74
CA SER A 41 7.32 -7.77 7.56
C SER A 41 6.32 -8.04 8.69
N LYS A 42 6.61 -7.53 9.90
CA LYS A 42 5.72 -7.64 11.04
C LYS A 42 4.44 -6.82 10.82
N TRP A 43 4.57 -5.59 10.32
CA TRP A 43 3.39 -4.78 9.99
C TRP A 43 2.59 -5.38 8.83
N ILE A 44 3.25 -5.76 7.74
CA ILE A 44 2.55 -6.15 6.51
C ILE A 44 2.10 -7.61 6.56
N LYS A 45 3.02 -8.56 6.76
CA LYS A 45 2.70 -10.00 6.68
C LYS A 45 1.99 -10.49 7.94
N GLU A 46 2.51 -10.16 9.12
CA GLU A 46 1.95 -10.67 10.38
C GLU A 46 0.69 -9.91 10.80
N ILE A 47 0.70 -8.57 10.81
CA ILE A 47 -0.45 -7.80 11.30
C ILE A 47 -1.50 -7.62 10.20
N LEU A 48 -1.16 -6.94 9.10
CA LEU A 48 -2.13 -6.59 8.06
C LEU A 48 -2.69 -7.83 7.34
N GLN A 49 -1.82 -8.68 6.79
CA GLN A 49 -2.27 -9.85 6.00
C GLN A 49 -2.79 -10.97 6.89
N THR A 50 -2.08 -11.32 7.98
CA THR A 50 -2.47 -12.46 8.83
C THR A 50 -3.51 -12.09 9.91
N GLN A 51 -3.23 -11.11 10.77
CA GLN A 51 -4.13 -10.81 11.90
C GLN A 51 -5.40 -10.04 11.48
N LEU A 52 -5.30 -9.10 10.54
CA LEU A 52 -6.44 -8.36 10.02
C LEU A 52 -7.12 -9.06 8.83
N GLY A 53 -6.48 -10.08 8.25
CA GLY A 53 -7.04 -10.85 7.14
C GLY A 53 -7.07 -10.09 5.81
N PHE A 54 -6.18 -9.12 5.60
CA PHE A 54 -6.14 -8.35 4.36
C PHE A 54 -5.61 -9.19 3.19
N GLY A 55 -6.45 -9.42 2.19
CA GLY A 55 -6.12 -10.16 0.97
C GLY A 55 -5.87 -9.30 -0.28
N GLY A 56 -6.02 -7.97 -0.17
CA GLY A 56 -5.84 -7.04 -1.28
C GLY A 56 -4.36 -6.74 -1.60
N VAL A 57 -4.16 -5.73 -2.44
CA VAL A 57 -2.84 -5.26 -2.88
C VAL A 57 -2.23 -4.32 -1.85
N VAL A 58 -0.97 -4.56 -1.47
CA VAL A 58 -0.20 -3.65 -0.64
C VAL A 58 0.68 -2.78 -1.54
N ILE A 59 0.44 -1.48 -1.56
CA ILE A 59 1.20 -0.51 -2.36
C ILE A 59 2.11 0.26 -1.42
N SER A 60 3.41 0.32 -1.67
CA SER A 60 4.30 1.12 -0.84
C SER A 60 3.91 2.60 -0.90
N ASP A 61 4.15 3.35 0.17
CA ASP A 61 4.25 4.80 0.07
C ASP A 61 5.51 5.18 -0.75
N ASP A 62 5.63 6.45 -1.15
CA ASP A 62 6.66 6.91 -2.08
C ASP A 62 8.08 6.69 -1.52
N LEU A 63 8.85 5.83 -2.20
CA LEU A 63 10.21 5.44 -1.80
C LEU A 63 11.26 6.51 -2.13
N SER A 64 10.88 7.53 -2.91
CA SER A 64 11.73 8.69 -3.18
C SER A 64 11.71 9.72 -2.03
N MET A 65 10.72 9.65 -1.13
CA MET A 65 10.57 10.60 -0.03
C MET A 65 11.68 10.48 1.01
N GLN A 66 11.97 11.61 1.68
CA GLN A 66 12.92 11.71 2.79
C GLN A 66 12.64 10.70 3.93
N GLY A 67 11.36 10.32 4.13
CA GLY A 67 10.96 9.31 5.10
C GLY A 67 11.52 7.90 4.83
N ALA A 68 11.90 7.60 3.59
CA ALA A 68 12.52 6.35 3.18
C ALA A 68 14.06 6.39 3.22
N HIS A 69 14.68 7.52 3.61
CA HIS A 69 16.13 7.73 3.54
C HIS A 69 16.96 6.97 4.59
N PHE A 70 16.32 6.18 5.46
CA PHE A 70 17.05 5.26 6.35
C PHE A 70 17.82 4.20 5.55
N ILE A 71 17.35 3.86 4.34
CA ILE A 71 18.10 3.14 3.31
C ILE A 71 18.58 4.16 2.28
N LYS A 72 19.87 4.18 1.94
CA LYS A 72 20.41 5.19 1.02
C LYS A 72 20.14 4.89 -0.46
N ASN A 73 20.16 3.61 -0.84
CA ASN A 73 20.04 3.16 -2.23
C ASN A 73 18.56 2.91 -2.59
N ILE A 74 18.10 3.44 -3.73
CA ILE A 74 16.72 3.24 -4.19
C ILE A 74 16.40 1.78 -4.55
N VAL A 75 17.34 1.06 -5.15
CA VAL A 75 17.21 -0.37 -5.48
C VAL A 75 16.98 -1.17 -4.20
N GLU A 76 17.75 -0.88 -3.16
CA GLU A 76 17.62 -1.53 -1.85
C GLU A 76 16.28 -1.18 -1.18
N ARG A 77 15.79 0.07 -1.30
CA ARG A 77 14.46 0.44 -0.80
C ARG A 77 13.36 -0.38 -1.45
N VAL A 78 13.40 -0.51 -2.78
CA VAL A 78 12.43 -1.30 -3.55
C VAL A 78 12.50 -2.76 -3.11
N GLN A 79 13.69 -3.33 -3.05
CA GLN A 79 13.90 -4.71 -2.60
C GLN A 79 13.32 -4.94 -1.20
N VAL A 80 13.68 -4.11 -0.21
CA VAL A 80 13.21 -4.27 1.17
C VAL A 80 11.69 -4.08 1.27
N SER A 81 11.10 -3.16 0.50
CA SER A 81 9.65 -2.96 0.51
C SER A 81 8.91 -4.18 -0.02
N LEU A 82 9.35 -4.73 -1.16
CA LEU A 82 8.77 -5.95 -1.74
C LEU A 82 8.97 -7.17 -0.83
N GLU A 83 10.18 -7.37 -0.30
CA GLU A 83 10.49 -8.45 0.65
C GLU A 83 9.66 -8.34 1.94
N SER A 84 9.35 -7.11 2.38
CA SER A 84 8.48 -6.87 3.55
C SER A 84 7.03 -7.24 3.30
N GLY A 85 6.61 -7.37 2.04
CA GLY A 85 5.28 -7.83 1.64
C GLY A 85 4.46 -6.83 0.84
N CYS A 86 5.06 -5.73 0.38
CA CYS A 86 4.45 -4.88 -0.63
C CYS A 86 4.36 -5.62 -1.96
N ASP A 87 3.27 -5.41 -2.68
CA ASP A 87 3.02 -5.95 -4.01
C ASP A 87 3.42 -4.95 -5.12
N MET A 88 3.48 -3.66 -4.78
CA MET A 88 3.88 -2.58 -5.70
C MET A 88 4.77 -1.56 -4.98
N ALA A 89 5.86 -1.15 -5.61
CA ALA A 89 6.76 -0.11 -5.13
C ALA A 89 6.50 1.21 -5.89
N LEU A 90 6.34 2.32 -5.16
CA LEU A 90 6.15 3.65 -5.73
C LEU A 90 7.45 4.47 -5.70
N ILE A 91 7.81 5.05 -6.84
CA ILE A 91 8.85 6.08 -6.97
C ILE A 91 8.19 7.26 -7.66
N CYS A 92 7.90 8.32 -6.93
CA CYS A 92 7.18 9.48 -7.45
C CYS A 92 8.14 10.65 -7.69
N ASN A 93 7.84 11.51 -8.66
CA ASN A 93 8.52 12.79 -8.91
C ASN A 93 10.04 12.75 -9.19
N HIS A 94 10.64 11.56 -9.27
CA HIS A 94 12.07 11.32 -9.44
C HIS A 94 12.33 10.29 -10.55
N PRO A 95 12.08 10.62 -11.83
CA PRO A 95 12.24 9.69 -12.96
C PRO A 95 13.68 9.18 -13.10
N GLU A 96 14.69 9.94 -12.67
CA GLU A 96 16.08 9.52 -12.64
C GLU A 96 16.28 8.28 -11.75
N LEU A 97 15.60 8.19 -10.61
CA LEU A 97 15.69 7.04 -9.71
C LEU A 97 15.01 5.80 -10.30
N VAL A 98 13.99 5.99 -11.15
CA VAL A 98 13.33 4.88 -11.86
C VAL A 98 14.31 4.19 -12.80
N THR A 99 15.20 4.95 -13.45
CA THR A 99 16.22 4.37 -14.35
C THR A 99 17.20 3.44 -13.64
N GLU A 100 17.40 3.62 -12.33
CA GLU A 100 18.24 2.73 -11.51
C GLU A 100 17.55 1.41 -11.15
N VAL A 101 16.22 1.33 -11.24
CA VAL A 101 15.40 0.24 -10.69
C VAL A 101 14.72 -0.59 -11.79
N ILE A 102 14.36 0.02 -12.91
CA ILE A 102 13.43 -0.57 -13.89
C ILE A 102 13.97 -1.83 -14.58
N ASP A 103 15.29 -1.96 -14.70
CA ASP A 103 15.93 -3.09 -15.40
C ASP A 103 16.21 -4.29 -14.49
N PHE A 104 15.85 -4.21 -13.21
CA PHE A 104 16.00 -5.33 -12.27
C PHE A 104 14.84 -6.34 -12.40
N ASP A 105 15.15 -7.60 -12.10
CA ASP A 105 14.16 -8.68 -12.04
C ASP A 105 13.47 -8.68 -10.68
N TRP A 106 12.29 -8.08 -10.62
CA TRP A 106 11.48 -7.97 -9.40
C TRP A 106 10.47 -9.12 -9.31
N PRO A 107 10.13 -9.59 -8.10
CA PRO A 107 9.12 -10.63 -7.94
C PRO A 107 7.75 -10.15 -8.45
N ASP A 108 7.12 -10.94 -9.30
CA ASP A 108 5.74 -10.72 -9.71
C ASP A 108 4.78 -10.91 -8.53
N SER A 109 3.78 -10.04 -8.42
CA SER A 109 2.64 -10.25 -7.53
C SER A 109 1.36 -10.53 -8.32
N GLU A 110 0.83 -11.75 -8.15
CA GLU A 110 -0.46 -12.14 -8.74
C GLU A 110 -1.61 -11.27 -8.24
N LYS A 111 -1.48 -10.65 -7.06
CA LYS A 111 -2.51 -9.77 -6.51
C LYS A 111 -2.71 -8.51 -7.35
N LEU A 112 -1.69 -8.08 -8.11
CA LEU A 112 -1.82 -6.94 -9.02
C LEU A 112 -2.91 -7.17 -10.10
N GLN A 113 -3.27 -8.42 -10.35
CA GLN A 113 -4.40 -8.76 -11.23
C GLN A 113 -5.74 -8.29 -10.67
N LEU A 114 -5.89 -8.18 -9.34
CA LEU A 114 -7.08 -7.64 -8.68
C LEU A 114 -7.31 -6.17 -9.02
N MET A 115 -6.21 -5.44 -9.27
CA MET A 115 -6.23 -4.02 -9.62
C MET A 115 -6.38 -3.77 -11.12
N LYS A 116 -6.43 -4.83 -11.95
CA LYS A 116 -6.82 -4.69 -13.35
C LYS A 116 -8.29 -4.33 -13.35
N GLY A 117 -8.56 -3.03 -13.45
CA GLY A 117 -9.92 -2.52 -13.49
C GLY A 117 -10.77 -3.35 -14.45
N ILE A 118 -11.93 -3.80 -13.98
CA ILE A 118 -12.97 -4.27 -14.88
C ILE A 118 -13.24 -3.06 -15.75
N LYS A 119 -12.83 -3.09 -17.03
CA LYS A 119 -13.16 -2.04 -18.00
C LYS A 119 -14.67 -1.82 -17.88
N PRO A 120 -15.16 -0.71 -17.30
CA PRO A 120 -16.57 -0.63 -16.99
C PRO A 120 -17.32 -0.62 -18.31
N GLN A 121 -18.33 -1.49 -18.42
CA GLN A 121 -19.35 -1.37 -19.44
C GLN A 121 -19.86 0.07 -19.41
N ASN A 122 -19.74 0.82 -20.52
CA ASN A 122 -20.20 2.20 -20.72
C ASN A 122 -20.48 3.01 -19.45
N LEU A 123 -19.43 3.54 -18.81
CA LEU A 123 -19.58 4.61 -17.82
C LEU A 123 -20.22 5.82 -18.51
N ASP A 124 -21.49 6.07 -18.23
CA ASP A 124 -22.16 7.31 -18.62
C ASP A 124 -22.16 8.32 -17.46
N LYS A 125 -22.53 9.56 -17.77
CA LYS A 125 -22.57 10.65 -16.78
C LYS A 125 -23.51 10.35 -15.61
N ILE A 126 -24.53 9.52 -15.80
CA ILE A 126 -25.53 9.22 -14.79
C ILE A 126 -24.92 8.31 -13.72
N VAL A 127 -24.24 7.25 -14.15
CA VAL A 127 -23.54 6.32 -13.24
C VAL A 127 -22.45 7.04 -12.44
N LEU A 128 -21.68 7.92 -13.08
CA LEU A 128 -20.64 8.70 -12.41
C LEU A 128 -21.22 9.67 -11.37
N ASN A 129 -22.27 10.42 -11.73
CA ASN A 129 -22.90 11.37 -10.82
C ASN A 129 -23.51 10.67 -9.59
N HIS A 130 -24.14 9.51 -9.80
CA HIS A 130 -24.71 8.74 -8.70
C HIS A 130 -23.62 8.19 -7.75
N HIS A 131 -22.46 7.79 -8.28
CA HIS A 131 -21.31 7.39 -7.46
C HIS A 131 -20.78 8.56 -6.61
N ILE A 132 -20.68 9.75 -7.20
CA ILE A 132 -20.23 10.97 -6.50
C ILE A 132 -21.19 11.34 -5.38
N GLU A 133 -22.51 11.30 -5.63
CA GLU A 133 -23.53 11.56 -4.59
C GLU A 133 -23.41 10.57 -3.43
N ASN A 134 -23.23 9.28 -3.70
CA ASN A 134 -23.06 8.27 -2.65
C ASN A 134 -21.80 8.49 -1.81
N ILE A 135 -20.67 8.87 -2.42
CA ILE A 135 -19.44 9.20 -1.69
C ILE A 135 -19.64 10.43 -0.80
N GLN A 136 -20.35 11.45 -1.28
CA GLN A 136 -20.65 12.66 -0.50
C GLN A 136 -21.53 12.38 0.72
N THR A 137 -22.38 11.34 0.68
CA THR A 137 -23.19 10.94 1.84
C THR A 137 -22.45 10.13 2.89
N LEU A 138 -21.23 9.67 2.58
CA LEU A 138 -20.37 8.89 3.48
C LEU A 138 -19.32 9.75 4.21
N LEU A 139 -19.23 11.04 3.87
CA LEU A 139 -18.36 12.06 4.49
C LEU A 139 -19.20 13.04 5.33
#